data_AF-A0AAE3FT14-F1
#
_entry.id   AF-A0AAE3FT14-F1
#
_cell.length_a   1.000
_cell.length_b   1.000
_cell.length_c   1.000
_cell.angle_alpha   90.00
_cell.angle_beta   90.00
_cell.angle_gamma   90.00
#
_symmetry.space_group_name_H-M   'P 1'
#
loop_
_entity.id
_entity.type
_entity.pdbx_description
1 polymer ?
#
loop_
_entity_poly.entity_id
_entity_poly.type
_entity_poly.pdbx_seq_one_letter_code
_entity_poly.pdbx_strand_id
1 'polypeptide(L)'
;MQRPVLPSWLVAGFVTAAIGLGPVAQSSAGARIGNWFRGIGETGRAVAIVVFALAMWGAVFALEPSLSALSSAVAGAVAALALYTILFVILSGSIEGWTTPLDGS
;
A
#
# COMPACT_ATOMS: atom_id res chain seq x y z
N MET A 1 -26.67 -10.80 5.11
CA MET A 1 -26.34 -9.92 6.26
C MET A 1 -25.20 -8.99 5.85
N GLN A 2 -25.49 -7.72 5.56
CA GLN A 2 -24.44 -6.71 5.35
C GLN A 2 -23.83 -6.38 6.72
N ARG A 3 -22.51 -6.59 6.89
CA ARG A 3 -21.83 -6.19 8.12
C ARG A 3 -21.67 -4.66 8.12
N PRO A 4 -21.99 -3.96 9.21
CA PRO A 4 -21.82 -2.51 9.28
C PRO A 4 -20.34 -2.16 9.11
N VAL A 5 -20.05 -1.25 8.18
CA VAL A 5 -18.72 -0.66 8.01
C VAL A 5 -18.42 0.17 9.24
N LEU A 6 -17.25 0.00 9.84
CA LEU A 6 -16.79 0.81 10.97
C LEU A 6 -15.97 1.98 10.42
N PRO A 7 -16.50 3.23 10.45
CA PRO A 7 -15.87 4.35 9.76
C PRO A 7 -14.48 4.67 10.30
N SER A 8 -14.27 4.52 11.61
CA SER A 8 -12.96 4.74 12.24
C SER A 8 -11.88 3.80 11.70
N TRP A 9 -12.21 2.52 11.54
CA TRP A 9 -11.29 1.51 10.98
C TRP A 9 -11.05 1.72 9.49
N LEU A 10 -12.10 2.11 8.74
CA LEU A 10 -11.96 2.48 7.34
C LEU A 10 -11.02 3.67 7.15
N VAL A 11 -11.23 4.75 7.91
CA VAL A 11 -10.36 5.94 7.86
C VAL A 11 -8.94 5.59 8.31
N ALA A 12 -8.77 4.79 9.37
CA ALA A 12 -7.45 4.36 9.81
C ALA A 12 -6.71 3.59 8.71
N GLY A 13 -7.35 2.59 8.10
CA GLY A 13 -6.76 1.83 7.00
C GLY A 13 -6.41 2.71 5.79
N PHE A 14 -7.29 3.65 5.43
CA PHE A 14 -7.05 4.61 4.36
C PHE A 14 -5.85 5.51 4.66
N VAL A 15 -5.82 6.13 5.84
CA VAL A 15 -4.76 7.07 6.24
C VAL A 15 -3.42 6.36 6.34
N THR A 16 -3.35 5.19 6.97
CA THR A 16 -2.12 4.40 7.07
C THR A 16 -1.58 4.04 5.68
N ALA A 17 -2.44 3.59 4.76
CA ALA A 17 -2.04 3.26 3.40
C ALA A 17 -1.61 4.50 2.60
N ALA A 18 -2.35 5.61 2.68
CA ALA A 18 -2.03 6.86 1.99
C ALA A 18 -0.69 7.45 2.45
N ILE A 19 -0.44 7.44 3.77
CA ILE A 19 0.85 7.87 4.34
C ILE A 19 1.98 6.95 3.88
N GLY A 20 1.74 5.64 3.87
CA GLY A 20 2.71 4.64 3.40
C GLY A 20 3.10 4.80 1.94
N LEU A 21 2.10 4.95 1.05
CA LEU A 21 2.30 5.09 -0.40
C LEU A 21 2.87 6.46 -0.81
N GLY A 22 2.57 7.51 -0.05
CA GLY A 22 3.02 8.87 -0.34
C GLY A 22 4.20 9.30 0.54
N PRO A 23 3.97 10.11 1.60
CA PRO A 23 5.01 10.75 2.38
C PRO A 23 6.11 9.81 2.89
N VAL A 24 5.75 8.64 3.44
CA VAL A 24 6.73 7.71 4.01
C VAL A 24 7.63 7.14 2.92
N ALA A 25 7.05 6.71 1.79
CA ALA A 25 7.82 6.21 0.64
C ALA A 25 8.77 7.27 0.04
N GLN A 26 8.39 8.55 0.10
CA GLN A 26 9.21 9.67 -0.40
C GLN A 26 10.20 10.24 0.65
N SER A 27 10.14 9.77 1.90
CA SER A 27 11.00 10.26 2.97
C SER A 27 12.39 9.61 2.99
N SER A 28 13.37 10.28 3.62
CA SER A 28 14.71 9.72 3.85
C SER A 28 14.67 8.43 4.69
N ALA A 29 13.75 8.33 5.63
CA ALA A 29 13.53 7.13 6.44
C ALA A 29 13.03 5.96 5.57
N GLY A 30 12.04 6.20 4.71
CA GLY A 30 11.54 5.21 3.75
C GLY A 30 12.64 4.74 2.79
N ALA A 31 13.43 5.66 2.26
CA ALA A 31 14.58 5.33 1.41
C ALA A 31 15.61 4.45 2.14
N ARG A 32 15.92 4.76 3.40
CA ARG A 32 16.84 3.95 4.23
C ARG A 32 16.31 2.54 4.46
N ILE A 33 15.04 2.40 4.84
CA ILE A 33 14.39 1.10 5.06
C ILE A 33 14.37 0.30 3.75
N GLY A 34 14.00 0.92 2.64
CA GLY A 34 13.99 0.29 1.33
C GLY A 34 15.37 -0.16 0.87
N ASN A 35 16.41 0.64 1.12
CA ASN A 35 17.80 0.27 0.80
C ASN A 35 18.30 -0.88 1.67
N TRP A 36 18.01 -0.86 2.96
CA TRP A 36 18.31 -1.98 3.87
C TRP A 36 17.61 -3.26 3.41
N PHE A 37 16.29 -3.21 3.18
CA PHE A 37 15.51 -4.35 2.73
C PHE A 37 16.00 -4.87 1.37
N ARG A 38 16.45 -3.97 0.49
CA ARG A 38 17.06 -4.37 -0.77
C ARG A 38 18.44 -5.02 -0.59
N GLY A 39 19.23 -4.57 0.38
CA GLY A 39 20.60 -5.02 0.64
C GLY A 39 20.75 -6.38 1.35
N ILE A 40 19.75 -6.84 2.10
CA ILE A 40 19.80 -8.14 2.83
C ILE A 40 19.66 -9.39 1.93
N GLY A 41 19.53 -9.21 0.62
CA GLY A 41 19.36 -10.31 -0.34
C GLY A 41 17.97 -10.99 -0.29
N GLU A 42 17.71 -11.91 -1.20
CA GLU A 42 16.40 -12.55 -1.35
C GLU A 42 15.98 -13.36 -0.12
N THR A 43 16.90 -14.16 0.43
CA THR A 43 16.66 -14.94 1.66
C THR A 43 16.38 -14.02 2.85
N GLY A 44 17.14 -12.93 3.00
CA GLY A 44 16.91 -11.95 4.06
C GLY A 44 15.53 -11.29 3.94
N ARG A 45 15.09 -10.97 2.71
CA ARG A 45 13.75 -10.42 2.46
C ARG A 45 12.64 -11.42 2.83
N ALA A 46 12.81 -12.69 2.47
CA ALA A 46 11.84 -13.73 2.85
C ALA A 46 11.70 -13.83 4.36
N VAL A 47 12.82 -13.85 5.10
CA VAL A 47 12.82 -13.86 6.57
C VAL A 47 12.16 -12.61 7.13
N ALA A 48 12.49 -11.43 6.62
CA ALA A 48 11.90 -10.17 7.07
C ALA A 48 10.37 -10.13 6.86
N ILE A 49 9.87 -10.64 5.73
CA ILE A 49 8.43 -10.77 5.45
C ILE A 49 7.78 -11.73 6.44
N VAL A 50 8.39 -12.89 6.70
CA VAL A 50 7.87 -13.87 7.68
C VAL A 50 7.81 -13.26 9.08
N VAL A 51 8.88 -12.57 9.52
CA VAL A 51 8.91 -11.89 10.83
C VAL A 51 7.82 -10.83 10.93
N PHE A 52 7.64 -10.02 9.88
CA PHE A 52 6.57 -9.02 9.83
C PHE A 52 5.18 -9.66 9.89
N ALA A 53 4.95 -10.74 9.13
CA ALA A 53 3.68 -11.47 9.13
C ALA A 53 3.37 -12.07 10.51
N LEU A 54 4.37 -12.66 11.18
CA LEU A 54 4.22 -13.20 12.53
C LEU A 54 3.94 -12.10 13.56
N ALA A 55 4.59 -10.94 13.44
CA ALA A 55 4.30 -9.79 14.30
C ALA A 55 2.85 -9.30 14.12
N MET A 56 2.37 -9.23 12.88
CA MET A 56 0.99 -8.85 12.58
C MET A 56 -0.01 -9.89 13.06
N TRP A 57 0.29 -11.17 12.87
CA TRP A 57 -0.49 -12.26 13.43
C TRP A 57 -0.58 -12.14 14.96
N GLY A 58 0.54 -11.95 15.64
CA GLY A 58 0.58 -11.73 17.08
C GLY A 58 -0.26 -10.53 17.53
N ALA A 59 -0.23 -9.43 16.79
CA ALA A 59 -1.07 -8.25 17.08
C ALA A 59 -2.56 -8.53 16.91
N VAL A 60 -2.96 -9.29 15.88
CA VAL A 60 -4.36 -9.71 15.69
C VAL A 60 -4.83 -10.59 16.85
N PHE A 61 -3.98 -11.52 17.32
CA PHE A 61 -4.30 -12.35 18.50
C PHE A 61 -4.37 -11.53 19.79
N ALA A 62 -3.50 -10.56 19.98
CA ALA A 62 -3.46 -9.76 21.20
C ALA A 62 -4.59 -8.72 21.30
N LEU A 63 -4.99 -8.14 20.15
CA LEU A 63 -5.99 -7.07 20.10
C LEU A 63 -7.40 -7.57 19.77
N GLU A 64 -7.52 -8.83 19.32
CA GLU A 64 -8.76 -9.50 18.94
C GLU A 64 -9.74 -8.60 18.16
N PRO A 65 -9.30 -7.94 17.07
CA PRO A 65 -10.17 -7.04 16.34
C PRO A 65 -11.34 -7.83 15.72
N SER A 66 -12.52 -7.23 15.74
CA SER A 66 -13.67 -7.83 15.07
C SER A 66 -13.43 -7.97 13.57
N LEU A 67 -14.03 -8.98 12.93
CA LEU A 67 -13.90 -9.16 11.49
C LEU A 67 -14.42 -7.94 10.70
N SER A 68 -15.41 -7.21 11.22
CA SER A 68 -15.90 -5.96 10.60
C SER A 68 -14.89 -4.83 10.69
N ALA A 69 -14.14 -4.73 11.79
CA ALA A 69 -13.03 -3.79 11.93
C ALA A 69 -11.93 -4.08 10.90
N LEU A 70 -11.48 -5.33 10.83
CA LEU A 70 -10.42 -5.74 9.89
C LEU A 70 -10.85 -5.50 8.43
N SER A 71 -12.06 -5.92 8.06
CA SER A 71 -12.57 -5.70 6.69
C SER A 71 -12.73 -4.21 6.36
N SER A 72 -13.11 -3.38 7.33
CA SER A 72 -13.23 -1.94 7.13
C SER A 72 -11.85 -1.30 6.90
N ALA A 73 -10.83 -1.69 7.66
CA ALA A 73 -9.46 -1.20 7.46
C ALA A 73 -8.87 -1.62 6.10
N VAL A 74 -9.08 -2.88 5.69
CA VAL A 74 -8.65 -3.35 4.37
C VAL A 74 -9.37 -2.57 3.26
N ALA A 75 -10.68 -2.34 3.39
CA ALA A 75 -11.42 -1.53 2.42
C ALA A 75 -10.87 -0.10 2.32
N GLY A 76 -10.55 0.52 3.46
CA GLY A 76 -9.89 1.82 3.51
C GLY A 76 -8.53 1.82 2.81
N ALA A 77 -7.69 0.84 3.09
CA ALA A 77 -6.36 0.71 2.47
C ALA A 77 -6.45 0.53 0.94
N VAL A 78 -7.39 -0.30 0.47
CA VAL A 78 -7.66 -0.49 -0.97
C VAL A 78 -8.16 0.80 -1.60
N ALA A 79 -9.04 1.56 -0.93
CA ALA A 79 -9.50 2.85 -1.41
C ALA A 79 -8.35 3.86 -1.54
N ALA A 80 -7.42 3.90 -0.59
CA ALA A 80 -6.21 4.73 -0.68
C ALA A 80 -5.32 4.33 -1.85
N LEU A 81 -5.12 3.02 -2.07
CA LEU A 81 -4.36 2.51 -3.21
C LEU A 81 -5.01 2.87 -4.55
N ALA A 82 -6.33 2.72 -4.65
CA ALA A 82 -7.09 3.10 -5.84
C ALA A 82 -6.95 4.60 -6.13
N LEU A 83 -7.14 5.44 -5.11
CA LEU A 83 -6.96 6.90 -5.22
C LEU A 83 -5.53 7.25 -5.65
N TYR A 84 -4.53 6.67 -4.99
CA TYR A 84 -3.13 6.88 -5.34
C TYR A 84 -2.84 6.53 -6.80
N THR A 85 -3.35 5.37 -7.26
CA THR A 85 -3.16 4.92 -8.64
C THR A 85 -3.84 5.85 -9.65
N ILE A 86 -5.08 6.27 -9.38
CA ILE A 86 -5.81 7.22 -10.22
C ILE A 86 -5.07 8.56 -10.31
N LEU A 87 -4.66 9.10 -9.16
CA LEU A 87 -3.91 10.35 -9.11
C LEU A 87 -2.58 10.23 -9.83
N PHE A 88 -1.86 9.12 -9.65
CA PHE A 88 -0.61 8.86 -10.35
C PHE A 88 -0.83 8.88 -11.87
N VAL A 89 -1.84 8.18 -12.39
CA VAL A 89 -2.16 8.14 -13.83
C VAL A 89 -2.55 9.51 -14.38
N ILE A 90 -3.34 10.29 -13.63
CA ILE A 90 -3.76 11.64 -14.05
C ILE A 90 -2.56 12.59 -14.07
N LEU A 91 -1.75 12.59 -13.01
CA LEU A 91 -0.62 13.50 -12.84
C LEU A 91 0.57 13.12 -13.71
N SER A 92 0.75 11.83 -14.00
CA SER A 92 1.75 11.34 -14.95
C SER A 92 1.38 11.63 -16.41
N GLY A 93 0.25 12.31 -16.65
CA GLY A 93 -0.07 13.01 -17.89
C GLY A 93 0.53 12.43 -19.17
N SER A 94 -0.21 11.49 -19.78
CA SER A 94 -0.03 10.94 -21.14
C SER A 94 0.93 9.76 -21.32
N ILE A 95 0.45 8.76 -22.06
CA ILE A 95 1.31 7.91 -22.87
C ILE A 95 1.80 8.80 -24.02
N GLU A 96 2.78 9.65 -23.77
CA GLU A 96 3.58 10.35 -24.78
C GLU A 96 4.27 9.27 -25.64
N GLY A 97 3.59 8.78 -26.69
CA GLY A 97 4.13 7.69 -27.52
C GLY A 97 3.22 7.07 -28.57
N TRP A 98 1.90 7.34 -28.59
CA TRP A 98 1.01 6.85 -29.65
C TRP A 98 0.88 7.81 -30.84
N THR A 99 1.99 8.38 -31.30
CA THR A 99 2.06 8.95 -32.65
C THR A 99 2.81 7.97 -33.54
N THR A 100 2.07 7.11 -34.24
CA THR A 100 2.59 6.34 -35.38
C THR A 100 3.21 7.32 -36.39
N PRO A 101 4.50 7.16 -36.77
CA PRO A 101 5.01 7.78 -37.98
C PRO A 101 4.26 7.16 -39.17
N LEU A 102 3.43 7.96 -39.84
CA LEU A 102 2.90 7.64 -41.16
C LEU A 102 3.69 8.46 -42.20
N ASP A 103 4.95 8.09 -42.39
CA ASP A 103 5.77 8.58 -43.50
C ASP A 103 6.70 7.46 -44.01
N GLY A 104 6.10 6.42 -44.57
CA GLY A 104 6.74 5.60 -45.59
C GLY A 104 6.45 6.18 -46.97
N SER A 105 7.17 7.26 -47.33
CA SER A 105 7.43 7.65 -48.72
C SER A 105 8.61 6.86 -49.26
#